data_AF-A0A820NFX0-F1
#
_entry.id   AF-A0A820NFX0-F1
#
_cell.length_a   1.000
_cell.length_b   1.000
_cell.length_c   1.000
_cell.angle_alpha   90.00
_cell.angle_beta   90.00
_cell.angle_gamma   90.00
#
_symmetry.space_group_name_H-M   'P 1'
#
loop_
_entity.id
_entity.type
_entity.pdbx_description
1 polymer ?
#
loop_
_entity_poly.entity_id
_entity_poly.type
_entity_poly.pdbx_seq_one_letter_code
_entity_poly.pdbx_strand_id
1 'polypeptide(L)'
;KPFPFVYTGPLRPAYVTPRRLIPDNVPKPDYALSGEPASEYKVRGSTAIYINNDKEIKAMRVSCALGRKALDLAHSLIKPGVTTDYIDEKVHEFIISQNAYPSPLNYRWFPKSCCTSVNEVICHGIPDCRELQDGDIVNVDISVYYQGMHSDLNETFA
;
A
#
# COMPACT_ATOMS: atom_id res chain seq x y z
N LYS A 1 -0.76 28.90 17.05
CA LYS A 1 -0.09 27.85 16.24
C LYS A 1 0.47 26.82 17.22
N PRO A 2 0.11 25.53 17.13
CA PRO A 2 0.83 24.53 17.89
C PRO A 2 2.28 24.49 17.38
N PHE A 3 3.21 24.11 18.24
CA PHE A 3 4.65 24.10 17.98
C PHE A 3 4.99 23.33 16.68
N PRO A 4 6.03 23.72 15.92
CA PRO A 4 6.47 22.96 14.75
C PRO A 4 6.85 21.55 15.18
N PHE A 5 6.39 20.55 14.42
CA PHE A 5 6.72 19.14 14.67
C PHE A 5 8.25 18.94 14.65
N VAL A 6 8.80 18.30 15.68
CA VAL A 6 10.23 17.99 15.80
C VAL A 6 10.47 16.57 15.30
N TYR A 7 11.17 16.45 14.19
CA TYR A 7 11.53 15.15 13.61
C TYR A 7 12.58 14.44 14.47
N THR A 8 12.46 13.12 14.57
CA THR A 8 13.34 12.26 15.39
C THR A 8 14.64 11.89 14.70
N GLY A 9 14.68 11.92 13.37
CA GLY A 9 15.86 11.60 12.55
C GLY A 9 16.05 12.59 11.40
N PRO A 10 16.97 12.29 10.46
CA PRO A 10 17.27 13.17 9.33
C PRO A 10 16.18 13.20 8.25
N LEU A 11 15.31 12.19 8.17
CA LEU A 11 14.29 12.08 7.12
C LEU A 11 13.23 13.18 7.24
N ARG A 12 12.75 13.69 6.10
CA ARG A 12 11.67 14.68 6.01
C ARG A 12 10.69 14.26 4.93
N PRO A 13 9.39 14.56 5.08
CA PRO A 13 8.42 14.38 4.01
C PRO A 13 8.74 15.35 2.88
N ALA A 14 8.61 14.87 1.65
CA ALA A 14 8.63 15.67 0.44
C ALA A 14 7.21 15.95 -0.07
N TYR A 15 7.11 16.56 -1.25
CA TYR A 15 5.81 16.79 -1.89
C TYR A 15 5.11 15.47 -2.21
N VAL A 16 3.83 15.37 -1.87
CA VAL A 16 2.97 14.22 -2.17
C VAL A 16 2.13 14.55 -3.39
N THR A 17 2.28 13.79 -4.48
CA THR A 17 1.48 13.99 -5.70
C THR A 17 0.01 13.65 -5.46
N PRO A 18 -0.93 14.23 -6.26
CA PRO A 18 -2.36 13.93 -6.13
C PRO A 18 -2.68 12.44 -6.17
N ARG A 19 -3.79 12.07 -5.52
CA ARG A 19 -4.26 10.68 -5.50
C ARG A 19 -4.53 10.16 -6.92
N ARG A 20 -4.05 8.95 -7.21
CA ARG A 20 -4.23 8.27 -8.50
C ARG A 20 -5.65 7.73 -8.65
N LEU A 21 -6.17 7.78 -9.88
CA LEU A 21 -7.55 7.38 -10.18
C LEU A 21 -7.68 5.86 -10.30
N ILE A 22 -8.81 5.34 -9.85
CA ILE A 22 -9.17 3.93 -10.03
C ILE A 22 -10.24 3.84 -11.13
N PRO A 23 -10.03 3.06 -12.20
CA PRO A 23 -11.04 2.84 -13.22
C PRO A 23 -12.35 2.27 -12.65
N ASP A 24 -13.48 2.61 -13.28
CA ASP A 24 -14.81 2.20 -12.80
C ASP A 24 -15.01 0.68 -12.81
N ASN A 25 -14.40 -0.01 -13.79
CA ASN A 25 -14.49 -1.46 -13.97
C ASN A 25 -13.70 -2.28 -12.94
N VAL A 26 -12.82 -1.65 -12.15
CA VAL A 26 -12.07 -2.33 -11.09
C VAL A 26 -12.97 -2.54 -9.87
N PRO A 27 -13.14 -3.78 -9.37
CA PRO A 27 -13.86 -4.04 -8.12
C PRO A 27 -13.23 -3.30 -6.94
N LYS A 28 -14.05 -2.66 -6.11
CA LYS A 28 -13.62 -1.79 -5.02
C LYS A 28 -14.01 -2.37 -3.66
N PRO A 29 -13.16 -2.26 -2.62
CA PRO A 29 -13.57 -2.53 -1.25
C PRO A 29 -14.58 -1.47 -0.75
N ASP A 30 -15.24 -1.73 0.37
CA ASP A 30 -16.31 -0.88 0.90
C ASP A 30 -15.87 0.53 1.30
N TYR A 31 -14.59 0.71 1.62
CA TYR A 31 -13.98 1.98 1.98
C TYR A 31 -13.48 2.80 0.79
N ALA A 32 -13.46 2.26 -0.43
CA ALA A 32 -12.76 2.90 -1.56
C ALA A 32 -13.22 4.34 -1.85
N LEU A 33 -14.50 4.64 -1.58
CA LEU A 33 -15.08 5.97 -1.77
C LEU A 33 -15.00 6.84 -0.50
N SER A 34 -15.50 6.32 0.63
CA SER A 34 -15.64 7.07 1.89
C SER A 34 -14.34 7.22 2.67
N GLY A 35 -13.41 6.27 2.48
CA GLY A 35 -12.26 6.01 3.32
C GLY A 35 -12.58 5.23 4.61
N GLU A 36 -13.83 4.81 4.78
CA GLU A 36 -14.32 4.19 6.01
C GLU A 36 -14.61 2.70 5.80
N PRO A 37 -13.85 1.78 6.43
CA PRO A 37 -14.04 0.34 6.29
C PRO A 37 -15.23 -0.15 7.12
N ALA A 38 -16.43 0.03 6.59
CA ALA A 38 -17.69 -0.24 7.28
C ALA A 38 -17.83 -1.69 7.75
N SER A 39 -17.35 -2.67 6.97
CA SER A 39 -17.34 -4.09 7.33
C SER A 39 -16.43 -4.38 8.52
N GLU A 40 -15.24 -3.77 8.59
CA GLU A 40 -14.32 -3.89 9.73
C GLU A 40 -14.92 -3.28 11.00
N TYR A 41 -15.60 -2.13 10.89
CA TYR A 41 -16.24 -1.50 12.03
C TYR A 41 -17.35 -2.35 12.66
N LYS A 42 -18.09 -3.11 11.86
CA LYS A 42 -19.14 -4.02 12.36
C LYS A 42 -18.59 -5.14 13.25
N VAL A 43 -17.32 -5.51 13.07
CA VAL A 43 -16.67 -6.60 13.82
C VAL A 43 -15.63 -6.09 14.82
N ARG A 44 -15.51 -4.77 14.99
CA ARG A 44 -14.53 -4.15 15.89
C ARG A 44 -14.75 -4.61 17.33
N GLY A 45 -13.69 -5.13 17.96
CA GLY A 45 -13.73 -5.66 19.32
C GLY A 45 -14.15 -7.13 19.42
N SER A 46 -14.52 -7.77 18.31
CA SER A 46 -14.72 -9.21 18.26
C SER A 46 -13.40 -9.97 18.42
N THR A 47 -13.44 -11.09 19.12
CA THR A 47 -12.33 -12.07 19.20
C THR A 47 -12.57 -13.27 18.28
N ALA A 48 -13.66 -13.30 17.53
CA ALA A 48 -13.98 -14.39 16.62
C ALA A 48 -13.04 -14.36 15.41
N ILE A 49 -12.47 -15.52 15.08
CA ILE A 49 -11.63 -15.71 13.90
C ILE A 49 -12.50 -16.26 12.77
N TYR A 50 -12.48 -15.60 11.62
CA TYR A 50 -13.22 -16.04 10.44
C TYR A 50 -12.63 -17.34 9.89
N ILE A 51 -13.47 -18.34 9.63
CA ILE A 51 -13.05 -19.62 9.06
C ILE A 51 -13.41 -19.62 7.58
N ASN A 52 -12.40 -19.53 6.73
CA ASN A 52 -12.63 -19.49 5.29
C ASN A 52 -13.12 -20.82 4.72
N ASN A 53 -14.01 -20.75 3.74
CA ASN A 53 -14.39 -21.91 2.93
C ASN A 53 -13.42 -22.15 1.75
N ASP A 54 -13.57 -23.27 1.04
CA ASP A 54 -12.68 -23.65 -0.06
C ASP A 54 -12.60 -22.62 -1.20
N LYS A 55 -13.71 -21.95 -1.52
CA LYS A 55 -13.76 -20.91 -2.57
C LYS A 55 -12.95 -19.69 -2.15
N GLU A 56 -13.13 -19.27 -0.90
CA GLU A 56 -12.41 -18.15 -0.29
C GLU A 56 -10.91 -18.42 -0.20
N ILE A 57 -10.50 -19.62 0.23
CA ILE A 57 -9.08 -20.02 0.25
C ILE A 57 -8.46 -19.97 -1.15
N LYS A 58 -9.19 -20.43 -2.18
CA LYS A 58 -8.72 -20.33 -3.58
C LYS A 58 -8.56 -18.88 -4.04
N ALA A 59 -9.53 -18.02 -3.73
CA ALA A 59 -9.45 -16.59 -4.06
C ALA A 59 -8.26 -15.90 -3.35
N MET A 60 -8.05 -16.21 -2.07
CA MET A 60 -6.92 -15.70 -1.29
C MET A 60 -5.57 -16.10 -1.90
N ARG A 61 -5.40 -17.35 -2.33
CA ARG A 61 -4.16 -17.81 -3.01
C ARG A 61 -3.85 -16.99 -4.26
N VAL A 62 -4.86 -16.68 -5.08
CA VAL A 62 -4.67 -15.89 -6.30
C VAL A 62 -4.37 -14.43 -5.96
N SER A 63 -5.07 -13.85 -4.97
CA SER A 63 -4.80 -12.49 -4.48
C SER A 63 -3.36 -12.37 -3.95
N CYS A 64 -2.90 -13.31 -3.11
CA CYS A 64 -1.53 -13.30 -2.59
C CYS A 64 -0.46 -13.49 -3.67
N ALA A 65 -0.70 -14.37 -4.66
CA ALA A 65 0.20 -14.51 -5.79
C ALA A 65 0.32 -13.22 -6.63
N LEU A 66 -0.76 -12.46 -6.75
CA LEU A 66 -0.76 -11.14 -7.37
C LEU A 66 0.01 -10.12 -6.52
N GLY A 67 -0.20 -10.11 -5.20
CA GLY A 67 0.57 -9.28 -4.26
C GLY A 67 2.08 -9.50 -4.37
N ARG A 68 2.54 -10.76 -4.42
CA ARG A 68 3.96 -11.09 -4.67
C ARG A 68 4.49 -10.47 -5.96
N LYS A 69 3.76 -10.61 -7.07
CA LYS A 69 4.19 -10.02 -8.35
C LYS A 69 4.29 -8.49 -8.29
N ALA A 70 3.40 -7.82 -7.55
CA ALA A 70 3.48 -6.38 -7.34
C ALA A 70 4.70 -5.99 -6.47
N LEU A 71 5.03 -6.78 -5.44
CA LEU A 71 6.24 -6.56 -4.65
C LEU A 71 7.53 -6.84 -5.45
N ASP A 72 7.53 -7.86 -6.31
CA ASP A 72 8.65 -8.12 -7.24
C ASP A 72 8.90 -6.94 -8.19
N LEU A 73 7.81 -6.36 -8.72
CA LEU A 73 7.90 -5.15 -9.52
C LEU A 73 8.48 -4.00 -8.70
N ALA A 74 7.96 -3.75 -7.50
CA ALA A 74 8.45 -2.67 -6.64
C ALA A 74 9.96 -2.83 -6.37
N HIS A 75 10.40 -4.03 -6.01
CA HIS A 75 11.81 -4.37 -5.81
C HIS A 75 12.66 -4.02 -7.03
N SER A 76 12.21 -4.36 -8.24
CA SER A 76 12.97 -4.08 -9.47
C SER A 76 13.20 -2.60 -9.78
N LEU A 77 12.45 -1.71 -9.12
CA LEU A 77 12.53 -0.25 -9.31
C LEU A 77 13.45 0.44 -8.31
N ILE A 78 13.84 -0.25 -7.24
CA ILE A 78 14.62 0.34 -6.14
C ILE A 78 16.06 0.57 -6.59
N LYS A 79 16.46 1.84 -6.57
CA LYS A 79 17.83 2.31 -6.80
C LYS A 79 17.97 3.77 -6.36
N PRO A 80 19.19 4.26 -6.11
CA PRO A 80 19.42 5.67 -5.82
C PRO A 80 18.85 6.59 -6.91
N GLY A 81 18.27 7.72 -6.49
CA GLY A 81 17.64 8.71 -7.39
C GLY A 81 16.19 8.41 -7.77
N VAL A 82 15.66 7.22 -7.46
CA VAL A 82 14.23 6.92 -7.68
C VAL A 82 13.40 7.46 -6.52
N THR A 83 12.28 8.13 -6.80
CA THR A 83 11.35 8.58 -5.77
C THR A 83 10.43 7.46 -5.30
N THR A 84 10.01 7.52 -4.04
CA THR A 84 9.00 6.58 -3.54
C THR A 84 7.65 6.76 -4.25
N ASP A 85 7.30 7.98 -4.68
CA ASP A 85 6.13 8.25 -5.51
C ASP A 85 6.15 7.55 -6.88
N TYR A 86 7.34 7.40 -7.49
CA TYR A 86 7.48 6.65 -8.74
C TYR A 86 7.29 5.14 -8.52
N ILE A 87 7.78 4.61 -7.40
CA ILE A 87 7.53 3.21 -7.01
C ILE A 87 6.02 2.98 -6.84
N ASP A 88 5.34 3.86 -6.10
CA ASP A 88 3.88 3.83 -5.93
C ASP A 88 3.13 3.90 -7.26
N GLU A 89 3.56 4.76 -8.18
CA GLU A 89 2.97 4.87 -9.53
C GLU A 89 2.99 3.53 -10.27
N LYS A 90 4.15 2.89 -10.31
CA LYS A 90 4.31 1.62 -11.04
C LYS A 90 3.62 0.46 -10.38
N VAL A 91 3.60 0.43 -9.05
CA VAL A 91 2.80 -0.52 -8.28
C VAL A 91 1.30 -0.32 -8.56
N HIS A 92 0.82 0.92 -8.54
CA HIS A 92 -0.56 1.27 -8.84
C HIS A 92 -0.96 0.81 -10.25
N GLU A 93 -0.20 1.24 -11.28
CA GLU A 93 -0.44 0.87 -12.67
C GLU A 93 -0.48 -0.65 -12.86
N PHE A 94 0.45 -1.37 -12.24
CA PHE A 94 0.49 -2.82 -12.27
C PHE A 94 -0.76 -3.45 -11.65
N ILE A 95 -1.13 -3.06 -10.43
CA ILE A 95 -2.31 -3.61 -9.75
C ILE A 95 -3.59 -3.37 -10.57
N ILE A 96 -3.74 -2.17 -11.15
CA ILE A 96 -4.86 -1.84 -12.04
C ILE A 96 -4.86 -2.71 -13.30
N SER A 97 -3.69 -2.95 -13.91
CA SER A 97 -3.58 -3.82 -15.10
C SER A 97 -4.04 -5.26 -14.85
N GLN A 98 -4.09 -5.67 -13.58
CA GLN A 98 -4.52 -7.01 -13.15
C GLN A 98 -6.00 -7.03 -12.72
N ASN A 99 -6.76 -5.96 -12.99
CA ASN A 99 -8.15 -5.75 -12.54
C ASN A 99 -8.31 -5.91 -11.01
N ALA A 100 -7.32 -5.41 -10.26
CA ALA A 100 -7.32 -5.42 -8.82
C ALA A 100 -7.24 -4.00 -8.25
N TYR A 101 -7.54 -3.86 -6.96
CA TYR A 101 -7.52 -2.58 -6.26
C TYR A 101 -6.35 -2.53 -5.28
N PRO A 102 -5.54 -1.45 -5.26
CA PRO A 102 -4.48 -1.29 -4.27
C PRO A 102 -5.11 -0.99 -2.90
N SER A 103 -5.14 -1.96 -2.00
CA SER A 103 -5.91 -1.88 -0.74
C SER A 103 -5.60 -0.66 0.11
N PRO A 104 -4.35 -0.17 0.24
CA PRO A 104 -4.06 1.02 1.03
C PRO A 104 -4.75 2.28 0.50
N LEU A 105 -5.08 2.34 -0.79
CA LEU A 105 -5.63 3.55 -1.39
C LEU A 105 -6.96 3.93 -0.75
N ASN A 106 -7.02 5.15 -0.24
CA ASN A 106 -8.13 5.70 0.53
C ASN A 106 -8.52 4.92 1.81
N TYR A 107 -7.84 3.83 2.19
CA TYR A 107 -8.09 3.17 3.47
C TYR A 107 -7.80 4.16 4.60
N ARG A 108 -8.83 4.56 5.37
CA ARG A 108 -8.73 5.65 6.35
C ARG A 108 -8.07 6.91 5.76
N TRP A 109 -8.47 7.25 4.54
CA TRP A 109 -7.97 8.38 3.74
C TRP A 109 -6.48 8.33 3.39
N PHE A 110 -5.80 7.20 3.55
CA PHE A 110 -4.41 7.03 3.12
C PHE A 110 -4.29 7.38 1.62
N PRO A 111 -3.32 8.22 1.21
CA PRO A 111 -3.38 8.88 -0.09
C PRO A 111 -2.76 8.07 -1.25
N LYS A 112 -2.07 6.97 -0.95
CA LYS A 112 -1.23 6.22 -1.90
C LYS A 112 -1.63 4.74 -1.96
N SER A 113 -1.06 4.02 -2.93
CA SER A 113 -1.40 2.65 -3.30
C SER A 113 -0.55 1.60 -2.61
N CYS A 114 0.62 2.00 -2.09
CA CYS A 114 1.48 1.21 -1.21
C CYS A 114 2.06 2.09 -0.08
N CYS A 115 2.74 1.46 0.87
CA CYS A 115 3.59 2.18 1.83
C CYS A 115 5.06 2.03 1.47
N THR A 116 5.85 3.07 1.69
CA THR A 116 7.30 3.08 1.48
C THR A 116 7.97 3.68 2.71
N SER A 117 8.70 2.86 3.46
CA SER A 117 9.21 3.22 4.79
C SER A 117 10.73 3.21 4.77
N VAL A 118 11.34 4.40 4.66
CA VAL A 118 12.78 4.59 4.55
C VAL A 118 13.40 4.80 5.94
N ASN A 119 14.49 4.10 6.23
CA ASN A 119 15.32 4.27 7.43
C ASN A 119 14.53 4.29 8.76
N GLU A 120 14.40 5.44 9.43
CA GLU A 120 13.72 5.56 10.72
C GLU A 120 12.18 5.47 10.64
N VAL A 121 11.60 5.42 9.44
CA VAL A 121 10.17 5.19 9.26
C VAL A 121 9.88 3.71 9.51
N ILE A 122 9.19 3.44 10.62
CA ILE A 122 8.87 2.07 11.04
C ILE A 122 7.93 1.38 10.04
N CYS A 123 6.82 2.04 9.72
CA CYS A 123 5.81 1.56 8.77
C CYS A 123 4.94 2.73 8.28
N HIS A 124 4.08 2.46 7.31
CA HIS A 124 3.10 3.42 6.77
C HIS A 124 3.70 4.74 6.26
N GLY A 125 4.96 4.73 5.81
CA GLY A 125 5.53 5.87 5.10
C GLY A 125 4.72 6.15 3.83
N ILE A 126 4.34 7.41 3.61
CA ILE A 126 3.58 7.84 2.45
C ILE A 126 4.56 8.04 1.29
N PRO A 127 4.39 7.35 0.15
CA PRO A 127 5.13 7.65 -1.07
C PRO A 127 5.07 9.14 -1.44
N ASP A 128 6.25 9.74 -1.62
CA ASP A 128 6.43 11.16 -1.90
C ASP A 128 7.59 11.40 -2.88
N CYS A 129 7.84 12.66 -3.22
CA CYS A 129 8.88 13.03 -4.17
C CYS A 129 10.31 12.98 -3.61
N ARG A 130 10.56 12.38 -2.44
CA ARG A 130 11.93 12.16 -1.94
C ARG A 130 12.58 11.06 -2.77
N GLU A 131 13.75 11.35 -3.32
CA GLU A 131 14.61 10.36 -3.96
C GLU A 131 15.28 9.46 -2.91
N LEU A 132 15.34 8.16 -3.20
CA LEU A 132 16.15 7.21 -2.44
C LEU A 132 17.64 7.56 -2.58
N GLN A 133 18.38 7.42 -1.48
CA GLN A 133 19.81 7.68 -1.42
C GLN A 133 20.59 6.37 -1.36
N ASP A 134 21.82 6.39 -1.86
CA ASP A 134 22.75 5.27 -1.66
C ASP A 134 22.97 5.04 -0.16
N GLY A 135 22.78 3.79 0.28
CA GLY A 135 22.83 3.40 1.69
C GLY A 135 21.52 3.55 2.48
N ASP A 136 20.44 4.06 1.87
CA ASP A 136 19.10 3.93 2.46
C ASP A 136 18.68 2.46 2.54
N ILE A 137 17.95 2.09 3.60
CA ILE A 137 17.08 0.91 3.56
C ILE A 137 15.64 1.36 3.35
N VAL A 138 14.89 0.62 2.53
CA VAL A 138 13.48 0.94 2.25
C VAL A 138 12.61 -0.31 2.32
N ASN A 139 11.61 -0.28 3.19
CA ASN A 139 10.52 -1.25 3.17
C ASN A 139 9.45 -0.83 2.16
N VAL A 140 8.98 -1.76 1.32
CA VAL A 140 7.79 -1.55 0.49
C VAL A 140 6.71 -2.52 0.93
N ASP A 141 5.57 -1.97 1.31
CA ASP A 141 4.40 -2.71 1.80
C ASP A 141 3.28 -2.70 0.77
N ILE A 142 2.89 -3.90 0.35
CA ILE A 142 1.97 -4.16 -0.74
C ILE A 142 0.75 -4.89 -0.20
N SER A 143 -0.40 -4.26 -0.38
CA SER A 143 -1.68 -4.90 -0.16
C SER A 143 -2.58 -4.78 -1.38
N VAL A 144 -3.18 -5.90 -1.82
CA VAL A 144 -4.02 -5.96 -3.03
C VAL A 144 -5.39 -6.56 -2.73
N TYR A 145 -6.45 -5.92 -3.19
CA TYR A 145 -7.82 -6.43 -3.14
C TYR A 145 -8.20 -7.03 -4.50
N TYR A 146 -8.43 -8.34 -4.52
CA TYR A 146 -8.75 -9.08 -5.73
C TYR A 146 -9.72 -10.21 -5.42
N GLN A 147 -10.78 -10.36 -6.23
CA GLN A 147 -11.83 -11.37 -6.05
C GLN A 147 -12.45 -11.41 -4.65
N GLY A 148 -12.62 -10.24 -4.02
CA GLY A 148 -13.20 -10.14 -2.68
C GLY A 148 -12.22 -10.41 -1.53
N MET A 149 -10.93 -10.64 -1.83
CA MET A 149 -9.90 -10.95 -0.85
C MET A 149 -8.74 -9.97 -0.88
N HIS A 150 -8.32 -9.54 0.30
CA HIS A 150 -7.07 -8.82 0.48
C HIS A 150 -5.89 -9.80 0.58
N SER A 151 -4.77 -9.42 -0.01
CA SER A 151 -3.45 -9.96 0.28
C SER A 151 -2.59 -8.85 0.87
N ASP A 152 -1.58 -9.23 1.67
CA ASP A 152 -0.73 -8.30 2.39
C ASP A 152 0.67 -8.92 2.58
N LEU A 153 1.72 -8.19 2.19
CA LEU A 153 3.12 -8.58 2.29
C LEU A 153 4.05 -7.38 2.13
N ASN A 154 5.22 -7.45 2.75
CA ASN A 154 6.27 -6.45 2.59
C ASN A 154 7.66 -7.07 2.70
N GLU A 155 8.65 -6.37 2.14
CA GLU A 155 10.08 -6.68 2.24
C GLU A 155 10.87 -5.38 2.41
N THR A 156 12.01 -5.48 3.08
CA THR A 156 12.99 -4.38 3.21
C THR A 156 14.14 -4.62 2.25
N PHE A 157 14.47 -3.60 1.47
CA PHE A 157 15.51 -3.60 0.45
C PHE A 157 16.64 -2.62 0.82
N ALA A 158 17.81 -2.86 0.24
CA ALA A 158 19.01 -2.04 0.34
C ALA A 158 19.53 -1.71 -1.06
#